data_AF-A0A2A7AZY4-F1
#
_entry.id   AF-A0A2A7AZY4-F1
#
_cell.length_a   1.000
_cell.length_b   1.000
_cell.length_c   1.000
_cell.angle_alpha   90.00
_cell.angle_beta   90.00
_cell.angle_gamma   90.00
#
_symmetry.space_group_name_H-M   'P 1'
#
loop_
_entity.id
_entity.type
_entity.pdbx_description
1 polymer ?
#
loop_
_entity_poly.entity_id
_entity_poly.type
_entity_poly.pdbx_seq_one_letter_code
_entity_poly.pdbx_strand_id
1 'polypeptide(L)'
;MSDWKKRNDDWRDEDELEEEEECECPWVDSKGKVRETAYCQYLLEKHPMMCLKQKLFDQNGEVDEDALLYEVHSDLRDFVLDNLAKKEKQVLDALRIETYTPEWKP
;
A
#
# COMPACT_ATOMS: atom_id res chain seq x y z
N MET A 1 -0.04 65.95 -14.76
CA MET A 1 0.27 64.51 -14.66
C MET A 1 -0.99 63.83 -14.19
N SER A 2 -1.77 63.26 -15.11
CA SER A 2 -3.03 62.58 -14.80
C SER A 2 -2.81 61.09 -15.04
N ASP A 3 -2.63 60.33 -13.96
CA ASP A 3 -2.44 58.88 -14.03
C ASP A 3 -3.77 58.17 -14.28
N TRP A 4 -4.07 58.09 -15.58
CA TRP A 4 -4.96 57.20 -16.29
C TRP A 4 -4.99 55.76 -15.76
N LYS A 5 -5.93 55.54 -14.86
CA LYS A 5 -6.55 54.26 -14.54
C LYS A 5 -6.86 53.41 -15.80
N LYS A 6 -6.14 52.31 -15.96
CA LYS A 6 -6.51 51.11 -16.75
C LYS A 6 -5.88 49.92 -16.02
N ARG A 7 -6.59 49.24 -15.12
CA ARG A 7 -7.64 48.24 -15.40
C ARG A 7 -7.14 47.22 -16.42
N ASN A 8 -6.43 46.22 -15.90
CA ASN A 8 -6.38 44.88 -16.45
C ASN A 8 -6.93 43.94 -15.37
N ASP A 9 -8.26 43.81 -15.38
CA ASP A 9 -8.90 42.51 -15.13
C ASP A 9 -8.36 41.51 -16.17
N ASP A 10 -8.56 40.20 -15.96
CA ASP A 10 -8.24 39.10 -16.89
C ASP A 10 -6.76 38.65 -16.77
N TRP A 11 -6.38 37.47 -16.27
CA TRP A 11 -6.98 36.14 -16.40
C TRP A 11 -6.47 35.21 -15.30
N ARG A 12 -7.38 34.51 -14.62
CA ARG A 12 -7.33 33.07 -14.28
C ARG A 12 -5.94 32.44 -14.03
N ASP A 13 -5.62 32.25 -12.76
CA ASP A 13 -4.83 31.09 -12.31
C ASP A 13 -5.69 30.33 -11.29
N GLU A 14 -6.70 29.62 -11.78
CA GLU A 14 -7.35 28.49 -11.08
C GLU A 14 -6.44 27.25 -11.16
N ASP A 15 -5.15 27.42 -10.90
CA ASP A 15 -4.20 26.31 -10.69
C ASP A 15 -3.77 26.37 -9.22
N GLU A 16 -4.75 26.35 -8.32
CA GLU A 16 -4.57 25.71 -7.02
C GLU A 16 -4.53 24.21 -7.33
N LEU A 17 -3.44 23.77 -7.97
CA LEU A 17 -3.04 22.37 -8.02
C LEU A 17 -2.92 21.97 -6.56
N GLU A 18 -3.98 21.38 -6.02
CA GLU A 18 -3.88 20.51 -4.86
C GLU A 18 -2.70 19.60 -5.18
N GLU A 19 -1.55 19.87 -4.57
CA GLU A 19 -0.46 18.91 -4.51
C GLU A 19 -1.13 17.69 -3.91
N GLU A 20 -1.53 16.74 -4.76
CA GLU A 20 -1.98 15.42 -4.35
C GLU A 20 -0.86 14.94 -3.45
N GLU A 21 -1.09 15.01 -2.15
CA GLU A 21 -0.14 14.66 -1.12
C GLU A 21 0.30 13.25 -1.50
N GLU A 22 1.51 13.13 -2.06
CA GLU A 22 2.06 11.84 -2.46
C GLU A 22 2.10 11.06 -1.16
N CYS A 23 1.07 10.24 -0.93
CA CYS A 23 0.94 9.44 0.27
C CYS A 23 2.14 8.50 0.24
N GLU A 24 3.23 8.91 0.90
CA GLU A 24 4.42 8.11 1.04
C GLU A 24 3.98 6.74 1.54
N CYS A 25 4.24 5.70 0.76
CA CYS A 25 3.79 4.37 1.13
C CYS A 25 4.41 4.04 2.50
N PRO A 26 3.59 3.86 3.58
CA PRO A 26 4.10 3.79 4.96
C PRO A 26 4.92 2.52 5.21
N TRP A 27 4.99 1.63 4.24
CA TRP A 27 5.78 0.40 4.23
C TRP A 27 7.02 0.48 3.35
N VAL A 28 7.32 1.63 2.75
CA VAL A 28 8.55 1.92 2.01
C VAL A 28 9.44 2.85 2.83
N ASP A 29 10.75 2.62 2.81
CA ASP A 29 11.72 3.50 3.47
C ASP A 29 12.16 4.66 2.59
N SER A 30 12.88 5.62 3.20
CA SER A 30 13.41 6.80 2.49
C SER A 30 14.42 6.45 1.39
N LYS A 31 14.80 5.19 1.24
CA LYS A 31 15.66 4.66 0.18
C LYS A 31 14.86 3.86 -0.86
N GLY A 32 13.53 3.87 -0.80
CA GLY A 32 12.65 3.13 -1.71
C GLY A 32 12.55 1.63 -1.40
N LYS A 33 13.01 1.16 -0.23
CA LYS A 33 12.96 -0.27 0.13
C LYS A 33 11.70 -0.63 0.90
N VAL A 34 11.08 -1.72 0.48
CA VAL A 34 9.94 -2.35 1.14
C VAL A 34 10.36 -2.95 2.49
N ARG A 35 9.67 -2.53 3.55
CA ARG A 35 9.73 -3.09 4.91
C ARG A 35 8.63 -4.14 5.08
N GLU A 36 9.01 -5.43 5.18
CA GLU A 36 8.05 -6.53 5.18
C GLU A 36 6.99 -6.42 6.29
N THR A 37 7.39 -6.15 7.53
CA THR A 37 6.46 -6.04 8.67
C THR A 37 5.48 -4.88 8.53
N ALA A 38 5.94 -3.72 8.04
CA ALA A 38 5.05 -2.59 7.81
C ALA A 38 4.07 -2.87 6.67
N TYR A 39 4.51 -3.60 5.64
CA TYR A 39 3.63 -4.03 4.56
C TYR A 39 2.61 -5.08 5.03
N CYS A 40 3.01 -6.01 5.91
CA CYS A 40 2.08 -6.97 6.52
C CYS A 40 1.00 -6.25 7.33
N GLN A 41 1.37 -5.22 8.11
CA GLN A 41 0.39 -4.41 8.84
C GLN A 41 -0.59 -3.70 7.90
N TYR A 42 -0.08 -3.05 6.84
CA TYR A 42 -0.91 -2.42 5.81
C TYR A 42 -1.89 -3.42 5.16
N LEU A 43 -1.41 -4.61 4.80
CA LEU A 43 -2.27 -5.68 4.26
C LEU A 43 -3.35 -6.10 5.26
N LEU A 44 -3.02 -6.22 6.55
CA LEU A 44 -3.96 -6.67 7.58
C LEU A 44 -5.01 -5.63 7.94
N GLU A 45 -4.69 -4.34 7.80
CA GLU A 45 -5.66 -3.26 7.92
C GLU A 45 -6.71 -3.31 6.81
N LYS A 46 -6.29 -3.66 5.58
CA LYS A 46 -7.18 -3.80 4.42
C LYS A 46 -7.95 -5.12 4.43
N HIS A 47 -7.26 -6.19 4.80
CA HIS A 47 -7.73 -7.56 4.78
C HIS A 47 -7.43 -8.21 6.13
N PRO A 48 -8.32 -8.06 7.13
CA PRO A 48 -8.16 -8.75 8.41
C PRO A 48 -8.10 -10.27 8.20
N MET A 49 -6.95 -10.85 8.51
CA MET A 49 -6.67 -12.27 8.27
C MET A 49 -6.04 -12.94 9.49
N MET A 50 -6.17 -14.26 9.52
CA MET A 50 -5.50 -15.14 10.48
C MET A 50 -4.85 -16.32 9.77
N CYS A 51 -3.72 -16.81 10.29
CA CYS A 51 -3.05 -18.00 9.81
C CYS A 51 -3.31 -19.16 10.79
N LEU A 52 -3.96 -20.21 10.29
CA LEU A 52 -4.20 -21.45 11.03
C LEU A 52 -3.64 -22.63 10.24
N LYS A 53 -2.70 -23.37 10.84
CA LYS A 53 -2.07 -24.56 10.23
C LYS A 53 -1.53 -24.28 8.81
N GLN A 54 -0.83 -23.16 8.63
CA GLN A 54 -0.23 -22.69 7.38
C GLN A 54 -1.20 -22.15 6.31
N LYS A 55 -2.51 -22.18 6.58
CA LYS A 55 -3.52 -21.61 5.68
C LYS A 55 -3.99 -20.25 6.20
N LEU A 56 -4.21 -19.32 5.27
CA LEU A 56 -4.76 -18.00 5.56
C LEU A 56 -6.28 -18.04 5.49
N PHE A 57 -6.91 -17.34 6.43
CA PHE A 57 -8.35 -17.19 6.51
C PHE A 57 -8.72 -15.74 6.82
N ASP A 58 -9.78 -15.26 6.22
CA ASP A 58 -10.41 -13.97 6.50
C ASP A 58 -11.84 -14.18 7.06
N GLN A 59 -12.59 -13.09 7.20
CA GLN A 59 -14.00 -13.12 7.62
C GLN A 59 -14.93 -13.90 6.67
N ASN A 60 -14.51 -14.18 5.44
CA ASN A 60 -15.27 -14.92 4.43
C ASN A 60 -14.87 -16.40 4.34
N GLY A 61 -13.78 -16.82 5.00
CA GLY A 61 -13.31 -18.20 5.00
C GLY A 61 -11.85 -18.31 4.57
N GLU A 62 -11.53 -19.37 3.82
CA GLU A 62 -10.17 -19.57 3.30
C GLU A 62 -9.84 -18.50 2.25
N VAL A 63 -8.70 -17.83 2.42
CA VAL A 63 -8.24 -16.79 1.49
C VAL A 63 -7.77 -17.44 0.20
N ASP A 64 -8.15 -16.87 -0.94
CA ASP A 64 -7.56 -17.21 -2.23
C ASP A 64 -6.14 -16.65 -2.29
N GLU A 65 -5.15 -17.52 -2.02
CA GLU A 65 -3.75 -17.12 -1.97
C GLU A 65 -3.19 -16.68 -3.33
N ASP A 66 -3.77 -17.11 -4.45
CA ASP A 66 -3.37 -16.65 -5.79
C ASP A 66 -3.84 -15.20 -6.04
N ALA A 67 -5.07 -14.88 -5.61
CA ALA A 67 -5.60 -13.52 -5.67
C ALA A 67 -4.83 -12.58 -4.72
N LEU A 68 -4.53 -13.04 -3.50
CA LEU A 68 -3.70 -12.30 -2.55
C LEU A 68 -2.30 -12.06 -3.12
N LEU A 69 -1.68 -13.07 -3.72
CA LEU A 69 -0.37 -12.93 -4.35
C LEU A 69 -0.39 -11.89 -5.49
N TYR A 70 -1.45 -11.86 -6.29
CA TYR A 70 -1.61 -10.85 -7.34
C TYR A 70 -1.67 -9.42 -6.78
N GLU A 71 -2.40 -9.23 -5.67
CA GLU A 71 -2.45 -7.94 -4.98
C GLU A 71 -1.07 -7.53 -4.45
N VAL A 72 -0.38 -8.45 -3.76
CA VAL A 72 0.99 -8.22 -3.29
C VAL A 72 1.94 -7.88 -4.44
N HIS A 73 1.86 -8.62 -5.54
CA HIS A 73 2.63 -8.33 -6.74
C HIS A 73 2.36 -6.90 -7.25
N SER A 74 1.08 -6.53 -7.35
CA SER A 74 0.67 -5.23 -7.87
C SER A 74 1.18 -4.08 -6.99
N ASP A 75 1.17 -4.22 -5.67
CA ASP A 75 1.67 -3.19 -4.76
C ASP A 75 3.19 -3.09 -4.82
N LEU A 76 3.90 -4.23 -4.87
CA LEU A 76 5.36 -4.25 -4.74
C LEU A 76 6.11 -3.96 -6.04
N ARG A 77 5.49 -4.15 -7.22
CA ARG A 77 6.18 -4.09 -8.52
C ARG A 77 6.87 -2.76 -8.81
N ASP A 78 6.35 -1.66 -8.28
CA ASP A 78 6.89 -0.32 -8.51
C ASP A 78 8.07 0.01 -7.57
N PHE A 79 8.26 -0.77 -6.51
CA PHE A 79 9.30 -0.57 -5.48
C PHE A 79 10.41 -1.64 -5.52
N VAL A 80 10.14 -2.81 -6.11
CA VAL A 80 11.07 -3.95 -6.12
C VAL A 80 11.50 -4.26 -7.56
N LEU A 81 12.61 -3.63 -7.98
CA LEU A 81 13.14 -3.74 -9.34
C LEU A 81 13.72 -5.13 -9.67
N ASP A 82 14.26 -5.83 -8.67
CA ASP A 82 14.91 -7.13 -8.82
C ASP A 82 14.40 -8.13 -7.78
N ASN A 83 14.29 -9.40 -8.17
CA ASN A 83 13.85 -10.50 -7.30
C ASN A 83 12.45 -10.29 -6.68
N LEU A 84 11.54 -9.64 -7.40
CA LEU A 84 10.16 -9.37 -6.95
C LEU A 84 9.45 -10.64 -6.43
N ALA A 85 9.47 -11.73 -7.20
CA ALA A 85 8.87 -13.01 -6.79
C ALA A 85 9.44 -13.57 -5.46
N LYS A 86 10.73 -13.32 -5.21
CA LYS A 86 11.35 -13.71 -3.94
C LYS A 86 10.84 -12.85 -2.79
N LYS A 87 10.68 -11.54 -3.00
CA LYS A 87 10.16 -10.61 -2.00
C LYS A 87 8.68 -10.88 -1.70
N GLU A 88 7.86 -11.15 -2.70
CA GLU A 88 6.45 -11.57 -2.53
C GLU A 88 6.35 -12.78 -1.60
N LYS A 89 7.15 -13.82 -1.88
CA LYS A 89 7.19 -15.01 -1.01
C LYS A 89 7.60 -14.66 0.42
N GLN A 90 8.62 -13.83 0.60
CA GLN A 90 9.08 -13.40 1.92
C GLN A 90 7.99 -12.66 2.69
N VAL A 91 7.24 -11.79 2.01
CA VAL A 91 6.11 -11.08 2.59
C VAL A 91 4.99 -12.04 3.01
N LEU A 92 4.59 -12.98 2.16
CA LEU A 92 3.55 -13.95 2.50
C LEU A 92 3.99 -14.87 3.65
N ASP A 93 5.27 -15.28 3.68
CA ASP A 93 5.83 -16.05 4.79
C ASP A 93 5.81 -15.23 6.09
N ALA A 94 6.15 -13.94 6.05
CA ALA A 94 6.06 -13.04 7.20
C ALA A 94 4.62 -12.85 7.66
N LEU A 95 3.69 -12.61 6.74
CA LEU A 95 2.26 -12.45 7.02
C LEU A 95 1.70 -13.66 7.77
N ARG A 96 2.05 -14.88 7.35
CA ARG A 96 1.64 -16.12 8.04
C ARG A 96 2.18 -16.21 9.46
N ILE A 97 3.37 -15.68 9.73
CA ILE A 97 3.96 -15.65 11.07
C ILE A 97 3.27 -14.58 11.93
N GLU A 98 3.06 -13.38 11.40
CA GLU A 98 2.44 -12.26 12.11
C GLU A 98 0.98 -12.53 12.48
N THR A 99 0.27 -13.28 11.63
CA THR A 99 -1.15 -13.62 11.82
C THR A 99 -1.36 -15.00 12.44
N TYR A 100 -0.29 -15.68 12.86
CA TYR A 100 -0.40 -17.04 13.39
C TYR A 100 -1.27 -17.08 14.64
N THR A 101 -2.29 -17.94 14.61
CA THR A 101 -3.10 -18.26 15.78
C THR A 101 -3.21 -19.77 15.93
N PRO A 102 -2.99 -20.31 17.15
CA PRO A 102 -3.09 -21.74 17.40
C PRO A 102 -4.53 -22.27 17.36
N GLU A 103 -5.51 -21.38 17.49
CA GLU A 103 -6.93 -21.72 17.62
C GLU A 103 -7.78 -20.85 16.68
N TRP A 104 -8.85 -21.43 16.13
CA TRP A 104 -9.80 -20.68 15.32
C TRP A 104 -10.58 -19.68 16.19
N LYS A 105 -10.55 -18.40 15.83
CA LYS A 105 -11.28 -17.33 16.50
C LYS A 105 -12.10 -16.57 15.44
N PRO A 106 -13.34 -17.00 15.18
CA PRO A 106 -14.25 -16.33 14.26
C PRO A 106 -14.72 -14.98 14.80
#